data_AF-A0A7R9UF47-F1
#
_entry.id   AF-A0A7R9UF47-F1
#
_cell.length_a   1.000
_cell.length_b   1.000
_cell.length_c   1.000
_cell.angle_alpha   90.00
_cell.angle_beta   90.00
_cell.angle_gamma   90.00
#
_symmetry.space_group_name_H-M   'P 1'
#
loop_
_entity.id
_entity.type
_entity.pdbx_description
1 polymer ?
#
loop_
_entity_poly.entity_id
_entity_poly.type
_entity_poly.pdbx_seq_one_letter_code
_entity_poly.pdbx_strand_id
1 'polypeptide(L)'
;MDPFQFLVDGSEQEFKAVEPSVGLIHEPDWNERYQAGLRLPDGSDEEQRFRLAHLTATYADFVATATTYGMVLISELFLNEELKTMSFESVPGLAGGEKYQYRGIFFKLATGHEPYGGDYNAASKAMGHELKGATHYSRCNVTELNIPMHVLIDYRGYRLLAQTKLPIKPGKSLENPGTLKVGSAKACEVVFSVEQEEEPTAPPIAATKPGRYPQPYPLLPREPLRRAGSALLMPANERIFALMEAASNELNIAPHQVFCQTTRKPVKVPAAFDVEGHEGMDGLFYVVDFARAFPPEAPNLAEQMHESASVGLGAGAGDAGG
;
A
#
# COMPACT_ATOMS: atom_id res chain seq x y z
N MET A 1 18.65 7.33 42.96
CA MET A 1 18.76 5.88 42.74
C MET A 1 18.62 5.67 41.25
N ASP A 2 19.70 5.22 40.63
CA ASP A 2 19.86 4.98 39.19
C ASP A 2 19.37 3.54 38.90
N PRO A 3 18.48 3.31 37.91
CA PRO A 3 17.92 1.99 37.63
C PRO A 3 18.85 1.02 36.89
N PHE A 4 20.12 1.36 36.64
CA PHE A 4 21.04 0.52 35.84
C PHE A 4 22.13 -0.24 36.60
N GLN A 5 21.90 -0.61 37.86
CA GLN A 5 22.86 -1.42 38.61
C GLN A 5 22.44 -2.89 38.68
N PHE A 6 22.73 -3.64 37.61
CA PHE A 6 22.66 -5.10 37.62
C PHE A 6 23.90 -5.68 38.31
N LEU A 7 23.66 -6.56 39.30
CA LEU A 7 24.65 -7.40 39.94
C LEU A 7 25.31 -8.32 38.91
N VAL A 8 26.64 -8.21 38.80
CA VAL A 8 27.46 -9.15 38.04
C VAL A 8 27.83 -10.30 38.98
N ASP A 9 27.19 -11.46 38.79
CA ASP A 9 27.66 -12.72 39.36
C ASP A 9 28.79 -13.29 38.48
N GLY A 10 29.86 -13.72 39.15
CA GLY A 10 31.18 -13.95 38.57
C GLY A 10 31.34 -15.33 37.94
N SER A 11 30.81 -15.52 36.73
CA SER A 11 31.29 -16.55 35.82
C SER A 11 31.75 -15.91 34.51
N GLU A 12 33.07 -15.80 34.34
CA GLU A 12 33.71 -15.41 33.08
C GLU A 12 33.38 -16.45 31.99
N GLN A 13 32.30 -16.24 31.24
CA GLN A 13 32.19 -16.76 29.89
C GLN A 13 32.75 -15.70 28.96
N GLU A 14 33.92 -15.98 28.39
CA GLU A 14 34.50 -15.21 27.28
C GLU A 14 33.49 -15.14 26.13
N PHE A 15 32.74 -14.05 26.06
CA PHE A 15 32.05 -13.66 24.84
C PHE A 15 33.13 -13.23 23.84
N LYS A 16 33.52 -14.15 22.95
CA LYS A 16 34.32 -13.80 21.78
C LYS A 16 33.56 -12.72 21.00
N ALA A 17 34.08 -11.50 21.03
CA ALA A 17 33.68 -10.46 20.09
C ALA A 17 33.90 -11.03 18.68
N VAL A 18 32.80 -11.25 17.96
CA VAL A 18 32.86 -11.55 16.54
C VAL A 18 33.32 -10.26 15.87
N GLU A 19 34.57 -10.22 15.42
CA GLU A 19 35.02 -9.11 14.58
C GLU A 19 34.09 -9.01 13.37
N PRO A 20 33.55 -7.82 13.05
CA PRO A 20 32.69 -7.68 11.89
C PRO A 20 33.54 -7.99 10.67
N SER A 21 33.24 -9.12 10.01
CA SER A 21 33.78 -9.40 8.70
C SER A 21 33.37 -8.23 7.81
N VAL A 22 34.34 -7.67 7.08
CA VAL A 22 34.11 -6.68 6.03
C VAL A 22 33.48 -7.42 4.84
N GLY A 23 32.28 -7.94 5.06
CA GLY A 23 31.42 -8.61 4.10
C GLY A 23 30.27 -7.69 3.77
N LEU A 24 29.93 -7.64 2.48
CA LEU A 24 28.72 -7.06 1.89
C LEU A 24 27.67 -6.70 2.94
N ILE A 25 27.41 -5.40 3.14
CA ILE A 25 26.31 -4.94 4.00
C ILE A 25 25.04 -5.57 3.41
N HIS A 26 24.55 -6.64 4.03
CA HIS A 26 23.34 -7.31 3.58
C HIS A 26 22.23 -6.26 3.62
N GLU A 27 21.50 -6.12 2.52
CA GLU A 27 20.38 -5.18 2.47
C GLU A 27 19.42 -5.55 3.62
N PRO A 28 19.02 -4.60 4.48
CA PRO A 28 18.17 -4.91 5.61
C PRO A 28 16.82 -5.42 5.11
N ASP A 29 16.44 -6.63 5.53
CA ASP A 29 15.12 -7.18 5.27
C ASP A 29 14.14 -6.70 6.35
N TRP A 30 13.66 -5.47 6.15
CA TRP A 30 12.71 -4.84 7.06
C TRP A 30 11.39 -5.59 7.14
N ASN A 31 10.94 -6.18 6.02
CA ASN A 31 9.70 -6.95 6.01
C ASN A 31 9.86 -8.20 6.85
N GLU A 32 10.89 -9.02 6.63
CA GLU A 32 11.08 -10.24 7.42
C GLU A 32 11.29 -9.93 8.90
N ARG A 33 12.10 -8.91 9.24
CA ARG A 33 12.27 -8.48 10.65
C ARG A 33 10.93 -8.12 11.31
N TYR A 34 10.05 -7.45 10.57
CA TYR A 34 8.73 -7.07 11.04
C TYR A 34 7.79 -8.27 11.16
N GLN A 35 7.65 -9.07 10.10
CA GLN A 35 6.75 -10.23 10.09
C GLN A 35 7.20 -11.28 11.12
N ALA A 36 8.51 -11.46 11.33
CA ALA A 36 9.04 -12.30 12.39
C ALA A 36 8.60 -11.81 13.77
N GLY A 37 8.62 -10.50 14.00
CA GLY A 37 8.07 -9.88 15.20
C GLY A 37 6.58 -10.15 15.39
N LEU A 38 5.80 -10.10 14.30
CA LEU A 38 4.37 -10.42 14.31
C LEU A 38 4.06 -11.91 14.51
N ARG A 39 5.03 -12.81 14.33
CA ARG A 39 4.91 -14.25 14.59
C ARG A 39 5.36 -14.67 15.99
N LEU A 40 5.97 -13.77 16.76
CA LEU A 40 6.41 -14.08 18.12
C LEU A 40 5.21 -14.47 19.02
N PRO A 41 5.36 -15.43 19.95
CA PRO A 41 4.32 -15.76 20.91
C PRO A 41 3.87 -14.54 21.72
N ASP A 42 2.63 -14.57 22.21
CA ASP A 42 2.02 -13.50 23.01
C ASP A 42 1.16 -14.05 24.16
N GLY A 43 1.38 -15.30 24.58
CA GLY A 43 0.56 -15.97 25.59
C GLY A 43 0.87 -15.55 27.03
N SER A 44 2.13 -15.27 27.34
CA SER A 44 2.59 -14.82 28.67
C SER A 44 3.03 -13.36 28.67
N ASP A 45 3.04 -12.72 29.85
CA ASP A 45 3.52 -11.34 30.02
C ASP A 45 4.96 -11.14 29.51
N GLU A 46 5.83 -12.14 29.69
CA GLU A 46 7.22 -12.09 29.22
C GLU A 46 7.30 -12.14 27.70
N GLU A 47 6.56 -13.04 27.06
CA GLU A 47 6.46 -13.15 25.60
C GLU A 47 5.87 -11.88 24.99
N GLN A 48 4.81 -11.33 25.59
CA GLN A 48 4.22 -10.06 25.16
C GLN A 48 5.20 -8.90 25.25
N ARG A 49 5.95 -8.79 26.35
CA ARG A 49 6.99 -7.76 26.51
C ARG A 49 8.09 -7.92 25.47
N PHE A 50 8.56 -9.14 25.24
CA PHE A 50 9.58 -9.42 24.24
C PHE A 50 9.10 -9.07 22.82
N ARG A 51 7.89 -9.52 22.44
CA ARG A 51 7.25 -9.20 21.17
C ARG A 51 7.10 -7.69 20.98
N LEU A 52 6.59 -6.98 21.97
CA LEU A 52 6.42 -5.53 21.92
C LEU A 52 7.76 -4.79 21.82
N ALA A 53 8.80 -5.23 22.54
CA ALA A 53 10.13 -4.65 22.46
C ALA A 53 10.74 -4.84 21.06
N HIS A 54 10.63 -6.04 20.49
CA HIS A 54 11.11 -6.34 19.13
C HIS A 54 10.39 -5.48 18.07
N LEU A 55 9.06 -5.42 18.14
CA LEU A 55 8.27 -4.61 17.21
C LEU A 55 8.62 -3.12 17.36
N THR A 56 8.68 -2.60 18.59
CA THR A 56 9.02 -1.19 18.85
C THR A 56 10.39 -0.82 18.32
N ALA A 57 11.41 -1.65 18.55
CA ALA A 57 12.74 -1.44 18.01
C ALA A 57 12.74 -1.46 16.48
N THR A 58 12.03 -2.42 15.87
CA THR A 58 11.91 -2.53 14.41
C THR A 58 11.21 -1.31 13.80
N TYR A 59 10.12 -0.84 14.41
CA TYR A 59 9.42 0.38 14.00
C TYR A 59 10.33 1.61 14.11
N ALA A 60 11.00 1.80 15.24
CA ALA A 60 11.89 2.95 15.47
C ALA A 60 13.01 3.01 14.42
N ASP A 61 13.68 1.89 14.18
CA ASP A 61 14.76 1.78 13.19
C ASP A 61 14.24 2.06 11.77
N PHE A 62 13.10 1.47 11.39
CA PHE A 62 12.51 1.66 10.07
C PHE A 62 12.07 3.11 9.85
N VAL A 63 11.37 3.72 10.82
CA VAL A 63 10.92 5.12 10.72
C VAL A 63 12.10 6.07 10.59
N ALA A 64 13.15 5.92 11.41
CA ALA A 64 14.33 6.77 11.34
C ALA A 64 15.04 6.63 9.98
N THR A 65 15.18 5.39 9.50
CA THR A 65 15.83 5.09 8.22
C THR A 65 15.02 5.60 7.03
N ALA A 66 13.72 5.29 6.99
CA ALA A 66 12.81 5.72 5.93
C ALA A 66 12.69 7.24 5.87
N THR A 67 12.61 7.91 7.02
CA THR A 67 12.57 9.38 7.09
C THR A 67 13.85 9.98 6.52
N THR A 68 15.01 9.48 6.92
CA THR A 68 16.31 9.97 6.43
C THR A 68 16.43 9.84 4.92
N TYR A 69 16.15 8.65 4.37
CA TYR A 69 16.27 8.44 2.93
C TYR A 69 15.15 9.15 2.15
N GLY A 70 13.94 9.20 2.69
CA GLY A 70 12.83 9.93 2.08
C GLY A 70 13.09 11.44 1.98
N MET A 71 13.71 12.04 2.99
CA MET A 71 14.10 13.45 2.96
C MET A 71 15.16 13.73 1.89
N VAL A 72 16.14 12.83 1.71
CA VAL A 72 17.13 12.97 0.65
C VAL A 72 16.48 12.78 -0.72
N LEU A 73 15.65 11.75 -0.91
CA LEU A 73 14.90 11.51 -2.15
C LEU A 73 14.14 12.78 -2.58
N ILE A 74 13.38 13.38 -1.66
CA ILE A 74 12.62 14.60 -1.94
C ILE A 74 13.55 15.79 -2.20
N SER A 75 14.66 15.92 -1.46
CA SER A 75 15.61 17.03 -1.65
C SER A 75 16.32 16.97 -3.01
N GLU A 76 16.47 15.78 -3.55
CA GLU A 76 17.23 15.50 -4.78
C GLU A 76 16.34 15.15 -5.97
N LEU A 77 15.01 15.27 -5.83
CA LEU A 77 14.02 14.83 -6.82
C LEU A 77 14.28 15.38 -8.23
N PHE A 78 14.73 16.64 -8.31
CA PHE A 78 14.97 17.37 -9.57
C PHE A 78 16.45 17.49 -9.93
N LEU A 79 17.34 16.82 -9.19
CA LEU A 79 18.75 16.78 -9.56
C LEU A 79 18.95 15.80 -10.71
N ASN A 80 19.91 16.11 -11.57
CA ASN A 80 20.43 15.14 -12.53
C ASN A 80 21.01 13.94 -11.78
N GLU A 81 20.91 12.73 -12.35
CA GLU A 81 21.38 11.48 -11.72
C GLU A 81 22.85 11.57 -11.24
N GLU A 82 23.70 12.29 -11.97
CA GLU A 82 25.12 12.50 -11.63
C GLU A 82 25.34 13.33 -10.33
N LEU A 83 24.33 14.10 -9.92
CA LEU A 83 24.38 14.97 -8.74
C LEU A 83 23.65 14.37 -7.53
N LYS A 84 22.94 13.25 -7.70
CA LYS A 84 22.24 12.59 -6.61
C LYS A 84 23.24 11.91 -5.69
N THR A 85 23.09 12.10 -4.38
CA THR A 85 23.97 11.48 -3.38
C THR A 85 23.63 10.01 -3.16
N MET A 86 22.42 9.59 -3.53
CA MET A 86 21.96 8.20 -3.47
C MET A 86 21.29 7.78 -4.78
N SER A 87 21.64 6.57 -5.23
CA SER A 87 21.00 5.94 -6.38
C SER A 87 19.74 5.22 -5.92
N PHE A 88 18.60 5.85 -6.12
CA PHE A 88 17.29 5.23 -5.93
C PHE A 88 16.89 4.49 -7.20
N GLU A 89 16.60 3.19 -7.08
CA GLU A 89 16.15 2.41 -8.23
C GLU A 89 14.71 2.83 -8.59
N SER A 90 14.51 3.40 -9.78
CA SER A 90 13.17 3.71 -10.27
C SER A 90 12.41 2.40 -10.55
N VAL A 91 11.21 2.28 -9.98
CA VAL A 91 10.34 1.12 -10.22
C VAL A 91 9.34 1.47 -11.33
N PRO A 92 9.24 0.66 -12.40
CA PRO A 92 8.32 0.93 -13.50
C PRO A 92 6.84 0.95 -13.06
N GLY A 93 6.06 1.88 -13.60
CA GLY A 93 4.62 1.99 -13.39
C GLY A 93 4.21 3.33 -12.78
N LEU A 94 3.64 4.21 -13.60
CA LEU A 94 3.25 5.59 -13.23
C LEU A 94 1.93 5.69 -12.46
N ALA A 95 1.18 4.59 -12.34
CA ALA A 95 -0.15 4.62 -11.74
C ALA A 95 -0.04 4.91 -10.23
N GLY A 96 -0.51 6.10 -9.84
CA GLY A 96 -0.61 6.54 -8.45
C GLY A 96 0.68 7.06 -7.82
N GLY A 97 1.69 7.44 -8.62
CA GLY A 97 2.92 8.03 -8.11
C GLY A 97 4.18 7.63 -8.86
N GLU A 98 5.26 8.38 -8.68
CA GLU A 98 6.61 7.90 -8.98
C GLU A 98 7.04 6.92 -7.88
N LYS A 99 7.75 5.86 -8.25
CA LYS A 99 8.11 4.76 -7.35
C LYS A 99 9.62 4.56 -7.34
N TYR A 100 10.17 4.40 -6.15
CA TYR A 100 11.60 4.30 -5.91
C TYR A 100 11.89 3.15 -4.93
N GLN A 101 13.07 2.55 -5.00
CA GLN A 101 13.50 1.54 -4.05
C GLN A 101 14.92 1.84 -3.56
N TYR A 102 15.13 1.70 -2.26
CA TYR A 102 16.46 1.84 -1.66
C TYR A 102 16.54 1.12 -0.31
N ARG A 103 17.56 0.28 -0.12
CA ARG A 103 17.88 -0.42 1.15
C ARG A 103 16.68 -1.11 1.81
N GLY A 104 15.98 -1.94 1.03
CA GLY A 104 14.82 -2.71 1.52
C GLY A 104 13.55 -1.88 1.75
N ILE A 105 13.53 -0.62 1.28
CA ILE A 105 12.37 0.28 1.40
C ILE A 105 11.86 0.61 0.01
N PHE A 106 10.56 0.47 -0.18
CA PHE A 106 9.82 0.88 -1.37
C PHE A 106 9.14 2.21 -1.10
N PHE A 107 9.48 3.24 -1.88
CA PHE A 107 8.91 4.58 -1.75
C PHE A 107 7.93 4.86 -2.90
N LYS A 108 6.79 5.45 -2.57
CA LYS A 108 5.78 5.93 -3.52
C LYS A 108 5.59 7.43 -3.28
N LEU A 109 5.95 8.26 -4.24
CA LEU A 109 5.81 9.72 -4.17
C LEU A 109 4.42 10.11 -4.66
N ALA A 110 3.70 10.93 -3.89
CA ALA A 110 2.41 11.45 -4.30
C ALA A 110 2.59 12.46 -5.44
N THR A 111 2.40 12.00 -6.66
CA THR A 111 2.39 12.86 -7.85
C THR A 111 0.97 12.94 -8.40
N GLY A 112 0.60 14.09 -8.96
CA GLY A 112 -0.69 14.26 -9.62
C GLY A 112 -0.88 13.37 -10.86
N HIS A 113 0.02 12.44 -11.17
CA HIS A 113 -0.15 11.53 -12.31
C HIS A 113 -1.44 10.69 -12.21
N GLU A 114 -1.83 10.09 -13.33
CA GLU A 114 -2.97 9.17 -13.41
C GLU A 114 -2.96 8.16 -12.24
N PRO A 115 -4.09 7.95 -11.55
CA PRO A 115 -5.46 8.34 -11.93
C PRO A 115 -5.89 9.76 -11.47
N TYR A 116 -4.98 10.59 -10.96
CA TYR A 116 -5.35 11.86 -10.30
C TYR A 116 -5.38 13.09 -11.22
N GLY A 117 -5.12 12.93 -12.53
CA GLY A 117 -5.39 13.97 -13.54
C GLY A 117 -4.66 15.31 -13.33
N GLY A 118 -3.51 15.30 -12.68
CA GLY A 118 -2.71 16.47 -12.28
C GLY A 118 -2.92 16.93 -10.83
N ASP A 119 -3.87 16.36 -10.10
CA ASP A 119 -4.20 16.80 -8.74
C ASP A 119 -3.29 16.15 -7.68
N TYR A 120 -2.25 16.89 -7.29
CA TYR A 120 -1.33 16.50 -6.22
C TYR A 120 -2.03 16.35 -4.86
N ASN A 121 -3.07 17.14 -4.57
CA ASN A 121 -3.81 17.03 -3.31
C ASN A 121 -4.63 15.73 -3.27
N ALA A 122 -5.25 15.34 -4.39
CA ALA A 122 -5.93 14.06 -4.51
C ALA A 122 -4.95 12.89 -4.34
N ALA A 123 -3.79 12.94 -4.98
CA ALA A 123 -2.74 11.93 -4.83
C ALA A 123 -2.24 11.82 -3.37
N SER A 124 -1.99 12.96 -2.72
CA SER A 124 -1.57 13.04 -1.32
C SER A 124 -2.63 12.50 -0.35
N LYS A 125 -3.91 12.75 -0.61
CA LYS A 125 -5.04 12.18 0.15
C LYS A 125 -5.13 10.68 -0.01
N ALA A 126 -5.04 10.19 -1.25
CA ALA A 126 -5.08 8.76 -1.54
C ALA A 126 -3.91 8.02 -0.87
N MET A 127 -2.72 8.64 -0.82
CA MET A 127 -1.58 8.09 -0.11
C MET A 127 -1.78 8.04 1.42
N GLY A 128 -2.50 9.00 1.99
CA GLY A 128 -2.96 8.91 3.38
C GLY A 128 -3.92 7.74 3.60
N HIS A 129 -4.78 7.45 2.62
CA HIS A 129 -5.68 6.28 2.68
C HIS A 129 -4.97 4.95 2.52
N GLU A 130 -3.82 4.89 1.84
CA GLU A 130 -2.97 3.68 1.82
C GLU A 130 -2.61 3.27 3.25
N LEU A 131 -2.10 4.21 4.06
CA LEU A 131 -1.74 3.96 5.45
C LEU A 131 -2.96 3.62 6.32
N LYS A 132 -4.08 4.36 6.16
CA LYS A 132 -5.32 4.07 6.90
C LYS A 132 -5.83 2.68 6.57
N GLY A 133 -5.90 2.33 5.29
CA GLY A 133 -6.38 1.05 4.82
C GLY A 133 -5.49 -0.10 5.29
N ALA A 134 -4.17 0.01 5.17
CA ALA A 134 -3.22 -0.97 5.72
C ALA A 134 -3.42 -1.17 7.22
N THR A 135 -3.62 -0.09 7.97
CA THR A 135 -3.88 -0.16 9.42
C THR A 135 -5.15 -0.95 9.73
N HIS A 136 -6.22 -0.73 8.98
CA HIS A 136 -7.48 -1.47 9.17
C HIS A 136 -7.35 -2.94 8.78
N TYR A 137 -6.71 -3.26 7.66
CA TYR A 137 -6.44 -4.65 7.28
C TYR A 137 -5.59 -5.39 8.34
N SER A 138 -4.60 -4.71 8.92
CA SER A 138 -3.78 -5.27 9.99
C SER A 138 -4.62 -5.58 11.25
N ARG A 139 -5.61 -4.74 11.56
CA ARG A 139 -6.51 -4.93 12.71
C ARG A 139 -7.52 -6.06 12.54
N CYS A 140 -7.78 -6.53 11.31
CA CYS A 140 -8.62 -7.71 11.09
C CYS A 140 -8.03 -8.98 11.69
N ASN A 141 -6.71 -8.98 11.97
CA ASN A 141 -6.00 -10.11 12.58
C ASN A 141 -6.26 -11.45 11.86
N VAL A 142 -6.33 -11.42 10.52
CA VAL A 142 -6.48 -12.62 9.70
C VAL A 142 -5.13 -13.31 9.63
N THR A 143 -5.02 -14.46 10.31
CA THR A 143 -3.81 -15.29 10.32
C THR A 143 -3.35 -15.61 8.89
N GLU A 144 -2.05 -15.55 8.64
CA GLU A 144 -1.40 -15.74 7.32
C GLU A 144 -1.58 -14.61 6.29
N LEU A 145 -2.42 -13.60 6.55
CA LEU A 145 -2.51 -12.42 5.71
C LEU A 145 -1.58 -11.32 6.23
N ASN A 146 -0.46 -11.13 5.54
CA ASN A 146 0.61 -10.24 5.97
C ASN A 146 0.42 -8.84 5.37
N ILE A 147 0.56 -7.82 6.22
CA ILE A 147 0.52 -6.42 5.83
C ILE A 147 1.94 -5.87 5.90
N PRO A 148 2.46 -5.18 4.88
CA PRO A 148 3.75 -4.50 5.02
C PRO A 148 3.67 -3.32 6.00
N MET A 149 4.81 -2.95 6.59
CA MET A 149 4.88 -1.68 7.33
C MET A 149 4.82 -0.51 6.37
N HIS A 150 4.17 0.57 6.82
CA HIS A 150 4.04 1.81 6.09
C HIS A 150 4.44 2.99 6.98
N VAL A 151 5.11 3.97 6.40
CA VAL A 151 5.43 5.26 7.02
C VAL A 151 5.08 6.36 6.02
N LEU A 152 4.32 7.33 6.48
CA LEU A 152 4.00 8.51 5.69
C LEU A 152 4.97 9.63 6.07
N ILE A 153 5.63 10.22 5.07
CA ILE A 153 6.66 11.24 5.23
C ILE A 153 6.19 12.49 4.49
N ASP A 154 5.93 13.55 5.25
CA ASP A 154 5.62 14.87 4.71
C ASP A 154 6.85 15.77 4.85
N TYR A 155 7.42 16.20 3.72
CA TYR A 155 8.64 17.00 3.72
C TYR A 155 8.71 17.93 2.50
N ARG A 156 9.04 19.20 2.72
CA ARG A 156 9.10 20.26 1.69
C ARG A 156 7.85 20.37 0.80
N GLY A 157 6.67 20.08 1.35
CA GLY A 157 5.41 20.11 0.62
C GLY A 157 5.12 18.87 -0.23
N TYR A 158 6.00 17.87 -0.20
CA TYR A 158 5.78 16.56 -0.82
C TYR A 158 5.33 15.56 0.24
N ARG A 159 4.45 14.64 -0.19
CA ARG A 159 4.06 13.46 0.58
C ARG A 159 4.65 12.21 -0.06
N LEU A 160 5.32 11.41 0.75
CA LEU A 160 6.00 10.19 0.35
C LEU A 160 5.55 9.05 1.26
N LEU A 161 5.12 7.93 0.69
CA LEU A 161 4.84 6.71 1.42
C LEU A 161 6.06 5.79 1.32
N ALA A 162 6.65 5.45 2.46
CA ALA A 162 7.65 4.41 2.57
C ALA A 162 6.96 3.12 3.03
N GLN A 163 7.19 2.03 2.30
CA GLN A 163 6.68 0.70 2.57
C GLN A 163 7.87 -0.27 2.67
N THR A 164 7.79 -1.29 3.52
CA THR A 164 8.79 -2.37 3.50
C THR A 164 8.78 -3.06 2.15
N LYS A 165 9.95 -3.25 1.53
CA LYS A 165 10.06 -4.00 0.27
C LYS A 165 9.57 -5.42 0.49
N LEU A 166 8.57 -5.81 -0.29
CA LEU A 166 8.00 -7.15 -0.25
C LEU A 166 8.76 -8.10 -1.19
N PRO A 167 8.82 -9.41 -0.89
CA PRO A 167 9.43 -10.42 -1.75
C PRO A 167 8.50 -10.81 -2.92
N ILE A 168 8.00 -9.81 -3.64
CA ILE A 168 7.02 -9.91 -4.73
C ILE A 168 7.74 -9.66 -6.07
N LYS A 169 7.48 -10.51 -7.07
CA LYS A 169 8.04 -10.37 -8.42
C LYS A 169 6.99 -9.77 -9.34
N PRO A 170 7.25 -8.63 -10.00
CA PRO A 170 6.31 -8.11 -10.98
C PRO A 170 6.20 -9.08 -12.17
N GLY A 171 5.01 -9.63 -12.38
CA GLY A 171 4.70 -10.40 -13.57
C GLY A 171 4.59 -9.50 -14.79
N LYS A 172 5.25 -9.87 -15.89
CA LYS A 172 5.25 -9.08 -17.14
C LYS A 172 4.87 -9.88 -18.38
N SER A 173 4.77 -11.21 -18.28
CA SER A 173 4.47 -12.07 -19.42
C SER A 173 4.04 -13.47 -18.97
N LEU A 174 3.58 -14.28 -19.93
CA LEU A 174 3.31 -15.71 -19.76
C LEU A 174 4.53 -16.50 -19.25
N GLU A 175 5.73 -16.09 -19.66
CA GLU A 175 7.00 -16.76 -19.33
C GLU A 175 7.60 -16.28 -18.00
N ASN A 176 7.19 -15.10 -17.53
CA ASN A 176 7.51 -14.58 -16.21
C ASN A 176 6.22 -14.08 -15.55
N PRO A 177 5.39 -15.01 -15.03
CA PRO A 177 4.09 -14.67 -14.46
C PRO A 177 4.22 -13.81 -13.19
N GLY A 178 5.43 -13.67 -12.64
CA GLY A 178 5.66 -13.00 -11.37
C GLY A 178 5.07 -13.77 -10.21
N THR A 179 4.88 -13.08 -9.10
CA THR A 179 4.12 -13.61 -7.96
C THR A 179 2.63 -13.63 -8.27
N LEU A 180 1.93 -14.59 -7.68
CA LEU A 180 0.51 -14.75 -7.92
C LEU A 180 -0.27 -13.60 -7.31
N LYS A 181 -1.19 -13.01 -8.08
CA LYS A 181 -1.95 -11.82 -7.70
C LYS A 181 -3.46 -12.04 -7.80
N VAL A 182 -4.21 -11.61 -6.79
CA VAL A 182 -5.68 -11.58 -6.74
C VAL A 182 -6.17 -10.16 -6.46
N GLY A 183 -7.02 -9.60 -7.32
CA GLY A 183 -7.55 -8.23 -7.19
C GLY A 183 -6.99 -7.23 -8.22
N SER A 184 -7.68 -6.09 -8.40
CA SER A 184 -7.51 -5.07 -9.45
C SER A 184 -7.98 -5.45 -10.88
N ALA A 185 -8.99 -4.74 -11.44
CA ALA A 185 -9.43 -4.99 -12.82
C ALA A 185 -8.69 -4.19 -13.91
N LYS A 186 -7.63 -3.46 -13.55
CA LYS A 186 -6.66 -2.94 -14.53
C LYS A 186 -5.70 -4.01 -15.02
N ALA A 187 -5.68 -5.15 -14.35
CA ALA A 187 -4.85 -6.26 -14.73
C ALA A 187 -5.72 -7.26 -15.52
N CYS A 188 -5.48 -7.50 -16.80
CA CYS A 188 -6.16 -8.50 -17.60
C CYS A 188 -5.20 -9.14 -18.59
N GLU A 189 -4.70 -10.30 -18.20
CA GLU A 189 -4.20 -11.33 -19.07
C GLU A 189 -4.34 -12.64 -18.27
N VAL A 190 -5.07 -13.61 -18.80
CA VAL A 190 -5.13 -14.95 -18.20
C VAL A 190 -4.03 -15.78 -18.84
N VAL A 191 -3.10 -16.22 -18.00
CA VAL A 191 -2.08 -17.24 -18.28
C VAL A 191 -2.48 -18.40 -17.36
N PHE A 192 -3.46 -19.23 -17.70
CA PHE A 192 -3.33 -20.47 -18.47
C PHE A 192 -4.72 -20.93 -18.95
N SER A 193 -4.73 -21.69 -20.04
CA SER A 193 -5.88 -22.37 -20.63
C SER A 193 -6.45 -23.45 -19.69
N VAL A 194 -7.76 -23.41 -19.44
CA VAL A 194 -8.51 -24.59 -19.00
C VAL A 194 -9.24 -25.14 -20.23
N GLU A 195 -9.14 -26.45 -20.41
CA GLU A 195 -9.89 -27.21 -21.41
C GLU A 195 -11.38 -26.85 -21.36
N GLN A 196 -11.97 -26.72 -22.55
CA GLN A 196 -13.31 -26.21 -22.73
C GLN A 196 -14.35 -27.19 -22.20
N GLU A 197 -15.15 -26.75 -21.21
CA GLU A 197 -16.51 -27.27 -21.03
C GLU A 197 -17.50 -26.24 -21.58
N GLU A 198 -18.39 -26.69 -22.47
CA GLU A 198 -19.39 -25.88 -23.14
C GLU A 198 -20.46 -25.38 -22.15
N GLU A 199 -20.77 -24.08 -22.18
CA GLU A 199 -21.86 -23.49 -21.40
C GLU A 199 -23.24 -23.80 -22.03
N PRO A 200 -24.28 -24.10 -21.23
CA PRO A 200 -25.64 -24.21 -21.72
C PRO A 200 -26.23 -22.83 -22.04
N THR A 201 -26.92 -22.74 -23.18
CA THR A 201 -27.51 -21.50 -23.70
C THR A 201 -28.71 -21.02 -22.87
N ALA A 202 -28.64 -19.78 -22.37
CA ALA A 202 -29.77 -19.10 -21.72
C ALA A 202 -30.70 -18.42 -22.76
N PRO A 203 -32.03 -18.39 -22.53
CA PRO A 203 -32.99 -17.82 -23.47
C PRO A 203 -33.01 -16.27 -23.43
N PRO A 204 -33.46 -15.60 -24.50
CA PRO A 204 -33.38 -14.16 -24.65
C PRO A 204 -34.38 -13.41 -23.76
N ILE A 205 -33.91 -12.35 -23.08
CA ILE A 205 -34.74 -11.43 -22.29
C ILE A 205 -35.29 -10.31 -23.19
N ALA A 206 -36.60 -10.06 -23.08
CA ALA A 206 -37.32 -9.04 -23.84
C ALA A 206 -37.00 -7.61 -23.39
N ALA A 207 -36.83 -6.71 -24.36
CA ALA A 207 -36.50 -5.30 -24.15
C ALA A 207 -37.65 -4.51 -23.51
N THR A 208 -37.35 -3.70 -22.49
CA THR A 208 -38.21 -2.61 -22.00
C THR A 208 -37.54 -1.25 -22.23
N LYS A 209 -38.36 -0.23 -22.52
CA LYS A 209 -37.95 1.09 -23.05
C LYS A 209 -37.22 1.97 -22.02
N PRO A 210 -36.24 2.81 -22.42
CA PRO A 210 -35.51 3.68 -21.49
C PRO A 210 -36.25 5.02 -21.24
N GLY A 211 -36.33 5.41 -19.96
CA GLY A 211 -36.78 6.73 -19.51
C GLY A 211 -35.65 7.78 -19.59
N ARG A 212 -36.03 9.02 -19.92
CA ARG A 212 -35.14 10.18 -20.15
C ARG A 212 -34.55 10.76 -18.86
N TYR A 213 -33.23 10.93 -18.82
CA TYR A 213 -32.56 11.98 -18.03
C TYR A 213 -31.86 12.96 -18.99
N PRO A 214 -31.91 14.28 -18.74
CA PRO A 214 -31.27 15.27 -19.61
C PRO A 214 -29.75 15.33 -19.36
N GLN A 215 -28.98 15.23 -20.45
CA GLN A 215 -27.53 15.48 -20.49
C GLN A 215 -27.26 16.99 -20.59
N PRO A 216 -26.14 17.47 -20.04
CA PRO A 216 -25.25 18.25 -20.89
C PRO A 216 -23.77 18.03 -20.59
N TYR A 217 -22.99 17.53 -21.55
CA TYR A 217 -21.71 18.10 -22.01
C TYR A 217 -21.30 17.38 -23.32
N PRO A 218 -20.64 18.05 -24.29
CA PRO A 218 -20.29 17.44 -25.57
C PRO A 218 -19.20 16.38 -25.40
N LEU A 219 -19.44 15.16 -25.88
CA LEU A 219 -18.44 14.09 -25.95
C LEU A 219 -17.40 14.45 -27.02
N LEU A 220 -16.16 14.70 -26.60
CA LEU A 220 -15.01 14.70 -27.51
C LEU A 220 -14.80 13.29 -28.08
N PRO A 221 -14.30 13.15 -29.32
CA PRO A 221 -14.07 11.85 -29.95
C PRO A 221 -13.09 11.02 -29.10
N ARG A 222 -13.52 9.83 -28.67
CA ARG A 222 -12.64 8.87 -28.00
C ARG A 222 -11.80 8.17 -29.07
N GLU A 223 -10.54 8.55 -29.19
CA GLU A 223 -9.57 7.66 -29.84
C GLU A 223 -9.43 6.36 -29.03
N PRO A 224 -9.27 5.20 -29.69
CA PRO A 224 -9.09 3.94 -28.99
C PRO A 224 -7.73 3.93 -28.28
N LEU A 225 -7.77 4.12 -26.96
CA LEU A 225 -6.64 3.93 -26.07
C LEU A 225 -6.11 2.49 -26.17
N ARG A 226 -5.06 2.27 -26.96
CA ARG A 226 -4.17 1.12 -26.79
C ARG A 226 -3.39 1.33 -25.49
N ARG A 227 -3.66 0.54 -24.45
CA ARG A 227 -2.82 0.50 -23.25
C ARG A 227 -2.54 -0.94 -22.86
N ALA A 228 -1.25 -1.25 -22.79
CA ALA A 228 -0.69 -2.52 -22.35
C ALA A 228 -1.10 -2.79 -20.89
N GLY A 229 -1.67 -3.97 -20.63
CA GLY A 229 -2.15 -4.41 -19.32
C GLY A 229 -1.28 -5.52 -18.75
N SER A 230 -1.06 -5.51 -17.44
CA SER A 230 -0.56 -6.64 -16.64
C SER A 230 -1.73 -7.56 -16.26
N ALA A 231 -1.51 -8.74 -15.66
CA ALA A 231 -2.50 -9.82 -15.54
C ALA A 231 -3.33 -9.86 -14.24
N LEU A 232 -4.63 -10.20 -14.32
CA LEU A 232 -5.45 -10.66 -13.18
C LEU A 232 -5.52 -12.18 -13.26
N LEU A 233 -4.95 -12.86 -12.27
CA LEU A 233 -5.14 -14.28 -12.08
C LEU A 233 -6.34 -14.51 -11.15
N MET A 234 -7.48 -14.88 -11.75
CA MET A 234 -8.60 -15.47 -11.02
C MET A 234 -8.41 -16.99 -10.93
N PRO A 235 -8.95 -17.65 -9.90
CA PRO A 235 -8.29 -17.90 -8.62
C PRO A 235 -7.24 -19.03 -8.74
N ALA A 236 -5.98 -18.75 -9.06
CA ALA A 236 -4.99 -19.83 -8.98
C ALA A 236 -4.63 -20.18 -7.52
N ASN A 237 -4.97 -19.33 -6.56
CA ASN A 237 -4.76 -19.59 -5.15
C ASN A 237 -6.01 -19.22 -4.34
N GLU A 238 -6.79 -20.25 -4.04
CA GLU A 238 -7.98 -20.18 -3.21
C GLU A 238 -7.65 -19.72 -1.78
N ARG A 239 -6.41 -19.96 -1.30
CA ARG A 239 -5.98 -19.58 0.05
C ARG A 239 -5.95 -18.06 0.18
N ILE A 240 -5.23 -17.35 -0.69
CA ILE A 240 -5.17 -15.88 -0.59
C ILE A 240 -6.55 -15.24 -0.82
N PHE A 241 -7.38 -15.82 -1.70
CA PHE A 241 -8.76 -15.38 -1.87
C PHE A 241 -9.56 -15.49 -0.57
N ALA A 242 -9.50 -16.64 0.11
CA ALA A 242 -10.19 -16.87 1.38
C ALA A 242 -9.69 -15.94 2.49
N LEU A 243 -8.38 -15.66 2.54
CA LEU A 243 -7.80 -14.70 3.47
C LEU A 243 -8.31 -13.27 3.21
N MET A 244 -8.36 -12.85 1.93
CA MET A 244 -8.92 -11.55 1.55
C MET A 244 -10.42 -11.46 1.84
N GLU A 245 -11.18 -12.54 1.66
CA GLU A 245 -12.61 -12.61 2.01
C GLU A 245 -12.82 -12.52 3.52
N ALA A 246 -12.01 -13.22 4.32
CA ALA A 246 -12.05 -13.10 5.77
C ALA A 246 -11.77 -11.66 6.24
N ALA A 247 -10.73 -11.03 5.70
CA ALA A 247 -10.41 -9.63 6.04
C ALA A 247 -11.54 -8.68 5.65
N SER A 248 -12.17 -8.91 4.50
CA SER A 248 -13.24 -8.05 3.99
C SER A 248 -14.54 -8.23 4.76
N ASN A 249 -14.83 -9.44 5.26
CA ASN A 249 -15.94 -9.67 6.18
C ASN A 249 -15.77 -8.88 7.48
N GLU A 250 -14.58 -8.89 8.09
CA GLU A 250 -14.27 -8.09 9.28
C GLU A 250 -14.40 -6.57 9.01
N LEU A 251 -14.04 -6.13 7.80
CA LEU A 251 -14.17 -4.73 7.38
C LEU A 251 -15.56 -4.35 6.87
N ASN A 252 -16.52 -5.29 6.82
CA ASN A 252 -17.84 -5.10 6.22
C ASN A 252 -17.80 -4.61 4.76
N ILE A 253 -16.81 -5.07 3.99
CA ILE A 253 -16.65 -4.77 2.56
C ILE A 253 -17.42 -5.81 1.75
N ALA A 254 -18.40 -5.36 0.97
CA ALA A 254 -19.15 -6.22 0.08
C ALA A 254 -18.26 -6.72 -1.08
N PRO A 255 -18.39 -7.99 -1.50
CA PRO A 255 -17.67 -8.49 -2.66
C PRO A 255 -18.21 -7.87 -3.95
N HIS A 256 -17.34 -7.68 -4.93
CA HIS A 256 -17.67 -7.07 -6.21
C HIS A 256 -17.64 -8.11 -7.33
N GLN A 257 -18.68 -8.16 -8.15
CA GLN A 257 -18.66 -8.95 -9.38
C GLN A 257 -18.04 -8.11 -10.51
N VAL A 258 -16.93 -8.59 -11.05
CA VAL A 258 -16.22 -7.96 -12.18
C VAL A 258 -16.16 -8.94 -13.35
N PHE A 259 -16.01 -8.41 -14.56
CA PHE A 259 -15.81 -9.26 -15.74
C PHE A 259 -14.32 -9.33 -16.05
N CYS A 260 -13.79 -10.55 -16.18
CA CYS A 260 -12.45 -10.75 -16.72
C CYS A 260 -12.40 -10.17 -18.14
N GLN A 261 -11.46 -9.28 -18.47
CA GLN A 261 -11.43 -8.72 -19.82
C GLN A 261 -11.06 -9.78 -20.87
N THR A 262 -10.28 -10.80 -20.48
CA THR A 262 -9.86 -11.90 -21.37
C THR A 262 -10.98 -12.91 -21.60
N THR A 263 -11.48 -13.54 -20.53
CA THR A 263 -12.48 -14.61 -20.67
C THR A 263 -13.91 -14.08 -20.80
N ARG A 264 -14.13 -12.80 -20.50
CA ARG A 264 -15.47 -12.16 -20.37
C ARG A 264 -16.38 -12.84 -19.34
N LYS A 265 -15.87 -13.77 -18.54
CA LYS A 265 -16.63 -14.42 -17.47
C LYS A 265 -16.71 -13.52 -16.24
N PRO A 266 -17.84 -13.56 -15.52
CA PRO A 266 -17.95 -12.87 -14.25
C PRO A 266 -17.11 -13.57 -13.19
N VAL A 267 -16.44 -12.81 -12.35
CA VAL A 267 -15.74 -13.31 -11.15
C VAL A 267 -15.91 -12.34 -9.99
N LYS A 268 -15.89 -12.92 -8.80
CA LYS A 268 -15.99 -12.22 -7.53
C LYS A 268 -14.61 -11.71 -7.11
N VAL A 269 -14.53 -10.45 -6.71
CA VAL A 269 -13.38 -9.87 -6.01
C VAL A 269 -13.82 -9.67 -4.56
N PRO A 270 -13.17 -10.32 -3.58
CA PRO A 270 -13.68 -10.36 -2.21
C PRO A 270 -13.30 -9.11 -1.42
N ALA A 271 -12.61 -8.13 -2.01
CA ALA A 271 -12.14 -6.91 -1.38
C ALA A 271 -12.57 -5.67 -2.19
N ALA A 272 -12.13 -4.49 -1.75
CA ALA A 272 -12.21 -3.29 -2.58
C ALA A 272 -11.47 -3.52 -3.92
N PHE A 273 -11.99 -2.93 -4.99
CA PHE A 273 -11.46 -3.08 -6.35
C PHE A 273 -9.96 -2.72 -6.46
N ASP A 274 -9.55 -1.74 -5.64
CA ASP A 274 -8.18 -1.45 -5.17
C ASP A 274 -7.18 -2.58 -5.04
N VAL A 275 -7.62 -3.51 -4.20
CA VAL A 275 -6.78 -4.19 -3.25
C VAL A 275 -6.24 -5.43 -3.92
N GLU A 276 -4.93 -5.61 -3.80
CA GLU A 276 -4.21 -6.68 -4.46
C GLU A 276 -3.62 -7.62 -3.40
N GLY A 277 -4.06 -8.87 -3.39
CA GLY A 277 -3.40 -9.96 -2.68
C GLY A 277 -2.27 -10.52 -3.54
N HIS A 278 -1.12 -10.82 -2.94
CA HIS A 278 0.04 -11.44 -3.57
C HIS A 278 0.55 -12.64 -2.78
N GLU A 279 0.98 -13.72 -3.46
CA GLU A 279 1.80 -14.78 -2.87
C GLU A 279 3.28 -14.45 -3.07
N GLY A 280 4.01 -14.15 -2.00
CA GLY A 280 5.43 -13.81 -2.03
C GLY A 280 6.31 -15.02 -2.35
N MET A 281 7.57 -14.75 -2.73
CA MET A 281 8.58 -15.80 -2.99
C MET A 281 9.00 -16.56 -1.73
N ASP A 282 8.67 -16.02 -0.56
CA ASP A 282 8.82 -16.61 0.76
C ASP A 282 7.65 -17.54 1.15
N GLY A 283 6.66 -17.69 0.27
CA GLY A 283 5.46 -18.50 0.51
C GLY A 283 4.43 -17.82 1.42
N LEU A 284 4.61 -16.54 1.76
CA LEU A 284 3.67 -15.77 2.56
C LEU A 284 2.68 -15.01 1.68
N PHE A 285 1.47 -14.80 2.20
CA PHE A 285 0.45 -14.01 1.50
C PHE A 285 0.49 -12.56 1.98
N TYR A 286 0.58 -11.63 1.04
CA TYR A 286 0.62 -10.20 1.27
C TYR A 286 -0.61 -9.53 0.69
N VAL A 287 -1.06 -8.42 1.28
CA VAL A 287 -2.06 -7.55 0.65
C VAL A 287 -1.54 -6.12 0.58
N VAL A 288 -1.81 -5.45 -0.54
CA VAL A 288 -1.35 -4.09 -0.87
C VAL A 288 -2.43 -3.30 -1.61
N ASP A 289 -2.14 -2.03 -1.92
CA ASP A 289 -3.01 -1.09 -2.65
C ASP A 289 -4.34 -0.79 -1.93
N PHE A 290 -4.24 -0.17 -0.77
CA PHE A 290 -5.35 0.12 0.15
C PHE A 290 -5.97 1.50 -0.04
N ALA A 291 -5.50 2.32 -0.99
CA ALA A 291 -5.96 3.70 -1.17
C ALA A 291 -7.48 3.87 -1.33
N ARG A 292 -8.17 2.83 -1.82
CA ARG A 292 -9.64 2.78 -1.98
C ARG A 292 -10.29 1.65 -1.18
N ALA A 293 -9.62 1.13 -0.16
CA ALA A 293 -10.21 0.17 0.78
C ALA A 293 -11.45 0.76 1.47
N PHE A 294 -11.43 2.08 1.71
CA PHE A 294 -12.53 2.84 2.27
C PHE A 294 -12.83 4.07 1.39
N PRO A 295 -14.08 4.56 1.36
CA PRO A 295 -14.37 5.86 0.77
C PRO A 295 -13.59 6.96 1.52
N PRO A 296 -13.20 8.05 0.84
CA PRO A 296 -12.66 9.22 1.53
C PRO A 296 -13.57 9.72 2.64
N GLU A 297 -13.00 9.89 3.83
CA GLU A 297 -13.68 10.56 4.94
C GLU A 297 -13.97 12.02 4.56
N ALA A 298 -15.18 12.49 4.84
CA ALA A 298 -15.52 13.89 4.68
C ALA A 298 -14.67 14.75 5.64
N PRO A 299 -14.29 15.99 5.25
CA PRO A 299 -13.58 16.89 6.15
C PRO A 299 -14.38 17.10 7.44
N ASN A 300 -13.68 17.15 8.58
CA ASN A 300 -14.32 17.41 9.86
C ASN A 300 -14.80 18.87 9.90
N LEU A 301 -16.11 19.06 9.81
CA LEU A 301 -16.74 20.39 9.83
C LEU A 301 -16.43 21.16 11.11
N ALA A 302 -16.18 20.47 12.24
CA ALA A 302 -15.86 21.11 13.51
C ALA A 302 -14.48 21.79 13.51
N GLU A 303 -13.49 21.24 12.80
CA GLU A 303 -12.16 21.85 12.65
C GLU A 303 -12.21 23.08 11.73
N GLN A 304 -13.01 23.03 10.67
CA GLN A 304 -13.18 24.15 9.73
C GLN A 304 -13.87 25.37 10.36
N MET A 305 -14.79 25.15 11.32
CA MET A 305 -15.42 26.25 12.06
C MET A 305 -14.47 26.94 13.04
N HIS A 306 -13.43 26.24 13.51
CA HIS A 306 -12.45 26.81 14.45
C HIS A 306 -11.41 27.70 13.74
N GLU A 307 -11.02 27.37 12.50
CA GLU A 307 -10.14 28.21 11.67
C GLU A 307 -10.86 29.45 11.11
N SER A 308 -12.13 29.33 10.76
CA SER A 308 -12.90 30.49 10.28
C SER A 308 -13.25 31.49 11.39
N ALA A 309 -13.26 31.06 12.66
CA ALA A 309 -13.43 31.93 13.82
C ALA A 309 -12.14 32.71 14.19
N SER A 310 -10.95 32.19 13.90
CA SER A 310 -9.68 32.85 14.24
C SER A 310 -9.28 33.94 13.24
N VAL A 311 -9.79 33.91 12.01
CA VAL A 311 -9.59 34.97 10.99
C VAL A 311 -10.51 36.19 11.23
N GLY A 312 -11.62 36.01 11.95
CA GLY A 312 -12.63 37.06 12.18
C GLY A 312 -12.32 38.10 13.27
N LEU A 313 -11.25 37.93 14.05
CA LEU A 313 -10.91 38.84 15.17
C LEU A 313 -9.88 39.94 14.81
N GLY A 314 -9.47 40.05 13.55
CA GLY A 314 -8.45 41.02 13.10
C GLY A 314 -8.95 42.32 12.46
N ALA A 315 -10.26 42.49 12.23
CA ALA A 315 -10.81 43.63 11.49
C ALA A 315 -11.84 44.42 12.32
N GLY A 316 -11.38 45.28 13.22
CA GLY A 316 -12.28 46.07 14.06
C GLY A 316 -11.61 47.07 15.00
N ALA A 317 -10.56 47.76 14.55
CA ALA A 317 -10.04 48.93 15.26
C ALA A 317 -9.80 50.05 14.25
N GLY A 318 -10.86 50.82 13.98
CA GLY A 318 -10.84 51.93 13.03
C GLY A 318 -11.85 53.00 13.47
N ASP A 319 -11.33 53.94 14.26
CA ASP A 319 -11.60 55.38 14.23
C ASP A 319 -13.05 55.89 14.41
N ALA A 320 -13.28 56.52 15.57
CA ALA A 320 -14.39 57.45 15.79
C ALA A 320 -13.84 58.69 16.51
N GLY A 321 -13.15 59.55 15.76
CA GLY A 321 -12.87 60.93 16.11
C GLY A 321 -13.45 61.88 15.07
N GLY A 322 -14.38 62.75 15.48
CA GLY A 322 -14.97 63.80 14.64
C GLY A 322 -16.42 64.08 14.95
#